data_AF-A0A1E4K7X8-F1
#
_entry.id   AF-A0A1E4K7X8-F1
#
_cell.length_a   1.000
_cell.length_b   1.000
_cell.length_c   1.000
_cell.angle_alpha   90.00
_cell.angle_beta   90.00
_cell.angle_gamma   90.00
#
_symmetry.space_group_name_H-M   'P 1'
#
loop_
_entity.id
_entity.type
_entity.pdbx_description
1 polymer ?
#
loop_
_entity_poly.entity_id
_entity_poly.type
_entity_poly.pdbx_seq_one_letter_code
_entity_poly.pdbx_strand_id
1 'polypeptide(L)'
;MCLNIEGFLRNSKFPRDFRGMFRDDSGRQFTPDEARDHLWSEVHAGHKVIPCSSECANPCKHADRGCAGFDYAGGGCPGYSIDNEARDESAILEHSNA
;
A
#
# COMPACT_ATOMS: atom_id res chain seq x y z
N MET A 1 -4.45 -4.86 1.67
CA MET A 1 -4.85 -4.73 0.25
C MET A 1 -3.61 -4.55 -0.62
N CYS A 2 -3.55 -5.20 -1.78
CA CYS A 2 -2.43 -5.11 -2.72
C CYS A 2 -2.92 -4.98 -4.17
N LEU A 3 -2.05 -4.50 -5.06
CA LEU A 3 -2.27 -4.40 -6.50
C LEU A 3 -1.51 -5.52 -7.21
N ASN A 4 -2.20 -6.31 -8.06
CA ASN A 4 -1.55 -7.23 -8.99
C ASN A 4 -0.97 -6.44 -10.17
N ILE A 5 0.36 -6.45 -10.31
CA ILE A 5 1.09 -5.56 -11.22
C ILE A 5 0.80 -5.92 -12.68
N GLU A 6 0.99 -7.19 -13.05
CA GLU A 6 0.78 -7.65 -14.43
C GLU A 6 -0.69 -7.54 -14.86
N GLY A 7 -1.61 -7.89 -13.96
CA GLY A 7 -3.04 -7.76 -14.18
C GLY A 7 -3.44 -6.30 -14.39
N PHE A 8 -2.85 -5.37 -13.65
CA PHE A 8 -3.06 -3.95 -13.86
C PHE A 8 -2.48 -3.48 -15.20
N LEU A 9 -1.22 -3.78 -15.48
CA LEU A 9 -0.55 -3.40 -16.74
C LEU A 9 -1.29 -3.90 -17.98
N ARG A 10 -1.90 -5.10 -17.91
CA ARG A 10 -2.66 -5.69 -19.02
C ARG A 10 -4.02 -5.05 -19.25
N ASN A 11 -4.71 -4.63 -18.17
CA ASN A 11 -6.14 -4.27 -18.23
C ASN A 11 -6.41 -2.78 -18.06
N SER A 12 -5.44 -2.00 -17.61
CA SER A 12 -5.58 -0.56 -17.38
C SER A 12 -5.50 0.25 -18.68
N LYS A 13 -6.25 1.36 -18.72
CA LYS A 13 -6.28 2.29 -19.85
C LYS A 13 -5.25 3.39 -19.67
N PHE A 14 -4.16 3.32 -20.43
CA PHE A 14 -3.17 4.38 -20.48
C PHE A 14 -3.70 5.62 -21.26
N PRO A 15 -3.45 6.87 -20.80
CA PRO A 15 -2.76 7.24 -19.56
C PRO A 15 -3.71 7.42 -18.36
N ARG A 16 -5.02 7.27 -18.55
CA ARG A 16 -6.05 7.66 -17.57
C ARG A 16 -5.86 6.96 -16.22
N ASP A 17 -5.71 5.65 -16.24
CA ASP A 17 -5.73 4.84 -15.03
C ASP A 17 -4.40 4.90 -14.26
N PHE A 18 -3.36 5.47 -14.88
CA PHE A 18 -2.02 5.64 -14.30
C PHE A 18 -1.86 6.99 -13.56
N ARG A 19 -2.80 7.93 -13.76
CA ARG A 19 -2.72 9.27 -13.16
C ARG A 19 -2.89 9.21 -11.65
N GLY A 20 -1.93 9.75 -10.92
CA GLY A 20 -2.02 9.92 -9.46
C GLY A 20 -1.92 8.62 -8.66
N MET A 21 -1.49 7.52 -9.29
CA MET A 21 -1.32 6.23 -8.60
C MET A 21 -0.20 6.25 -7.56
N PHE A 22 0.90 6.95 -7.86
CA PHE A 22 2.10 6.95 -7.04
C PHE A 22 2.52 8.37 -6.68
N ARG A 23 3.23 8.48 -5.56
CA ARG A 23 3.91 9.67 -5.10
C ARG A 23 5.34 9.31 -4.69
N ASP A 24 6.28 10.21 -4.92
CA ASP A 24 7.60 10.10 -4.29
C ASP A 24 7.56 10.52 -2.82
N ASP A 25 8.70 10.40 -2.14
CA ASP A 25 8.89 10.76 -0.73
C ASP A 25 8.66 12.26 -0.45
N SER A 26 8.71 13.12 -1.46
CA SER A 26 8.36 14.54 -1.34
C SER A 26 6.85 14.79 -1.45
N GLY A 27 6.06 13.75 -1.76
CA GLY A 27 4.63 13.80 -1.97
C GLY A 27 4.21 14.22 -3.39
N ARG A 28 5.16 14.44 -4.30
CA ARG A 28 4.88 14.78 -5.71
C ARG A 28 4.28 13.57 -6.41
N GLN A 29 3.19 13.79 -7.16
CA GLN A 29 2.56 12.73 -7.94
C GLN A 29 3.39 12.37 -9.16
N PHE A 30 3.46 11.06 -9.44
CA PHE A 30 4.04 10.57 -10.67
C PHE A 30 3.15 10.94 -11.86
N THR A 31 3.80 11.27 -12.98
CA THR A 31 3.17 11.29 -14.29
C THR A 31 2.75 9.87 -14.70
N PRO A 32 1.81 9.72 -15.65
CA PRO A 32 1.42 8.41 -16.15
C PRO A 32 2.58 7.54 -16.65
N ASP A 33 3.57 8.16 -17.32
CA ASP A 33 4.76 7.45 -17.79
C ASP A 33 5.64 7.01 -16.63
N GLU A 34 5.95 7.89 -15.66
CA GLU A 34 6.69 7.51 -14.44
C GLU A 34 5.99 6.37 -13.67
N ALA A 35 4.65 6.41 -13.58
CA ALA A 35 3.86 5.37 -12.92
C ALA A 35 3.96 4.02 -13.65
N ARG A 36 3.94 4.03 -14.99
CA ARG A 36 4.11 2.82 -15.80
C ARG A 36 5.53 2.26 -15.67
N ASP A 37 6.54 3.12 -15.72
CA ASP A 37 7.95 2.72 -15.61
C ASP A 37 8.27 2.17 -14.22
N HIS A 38 7.64 2.74 -13.17
CA HIS A 38 7.71 2.19 -11.82
C HIS A 38 7.13 0.78 -11.75
N LEU A 39 5.92 0.56 -12.27
CA LEU A 39 5.30 -0.78 -12.31
C LEU A 39 6.17 -1.79 -13.06
N TRP A 40 6.77 -1.41 -14.19
CA TRP A 40 7.72 -2.28 -14.88
C TRP A 40 8.97 -2.56 -14.07
N SER A 41 9.51 -1.57 -13.35
CA SER A 41 10.67 -1.77 -12.48
C SER A 41 10.38 -2.83 -11.40
N GLU A 42 9.18 -2.80 -10.81
CA GLU A 42 8.72 -3.82 -9.85
C GLU A 42 8.64 -5.22 -10.48
N VAL A 43 8.14 -5.34 -11.72
CA VAL A 43 8.15 -6.61 -12.47
C VAL A 43 9.57 -7.12 -12.68
N HIS A 44 10.52 -6.25 -13.06
CA HIS A 44 11.92 -6.63 -13.24
C HIS A 44 12.61 -7.03 -11.92
N ALA A 45 12.15 -6.49 -10.79
CA ALA A 45 12.57 -6.94 -9.46
C ALA A 45 11.97 -8.30 -9.06
N GLY A 46 11.09 -8.89 -9.88
CA GLY A 46 10.43 -10.17 -9.63
C GLY A 46 9.17 -10.06 -8.77
N HIS A 47 8.68 -8.85 -8.53
CA HIS A 47 7.45 -8.64 -7.76
C HIS A 47 6.23 -8.92 -8.63
N LYS A 48 5.22 -9.56 -8.04
CA LYS A 48 3.91 -9.80 -8.66
C LYS A 48 2.83 -8.88 -8.12
N VAL A 49 2.99 -8.45 -6.87
CA VAL A 49 2.07 -7.56 -6.17
C VAL A 49 2.82 -6.44 -5.47
N ILE A 50 2.21 -5.25 -5.40
CA ILE A 50 2.68 -4.12 -4.58
C ILE A 50 1.64 -3.77 -3.51
N PRO A 51 2.06 -3.30 -2.32
CA PRO A 51 1.12 -2.85 -1.29
C PRO A 51 0.43 -1.55 -1.72
N CYS A 52 -0.86 -1.43 -1.41
CA CYS A 52 -1.63 -0.18 -1.63
C CYS A 52 -1.57 0.78 -0.42
N SER A 53 -0.81 0.43 0.61
CA SER A 53 -0.66 1.22 1.82
C SER A 53 0.82 1.39 2.12
N SER A 54 1.22 2.62 2.41
CA SER A 54 2.58 2.96 2.86
C SER A 54 2.95 2.28 4.18
N GLU A 55 1.96 1.79 4.92
CA GLU A 55 2.14 1.13 6.21
C GLU A 55 2.56 -0.33 6.08
N CYS A 56 2.54 -0.87 4.87
CA CYS A 56 2.86 -2.26 4.62
C CYS A 56 4.19 -2.37 3.87
N ALA A 57 5.18 -2.99 4.52
CA ALA A 57 6.53 -3.18 4.00
C ALA A 57 7.07 -4.56 4.45
N ASN A 58 8.29 -4.88 4.02
CA ASN A 58 9.03 -6.04 4.50
C ASN A 58 10.46 -5.63 4.92
N PRO A 59 10.80 -5.66 6.23
CA PRO A 59 9.96 -6.06 7.35
C PRO A 59 8.79 -5.09 7.60
N CYS A 60 7.67 -5.59 8.11
CA CYS A 60 6.49 -4.77 8.40
C CYS A 60 6.68 -4.01 9.73
N LYS A 61 6.22 -2.76 9.80
CA LYS A 61 6.22 -1.96 11.05
C LYS A 61 5.29 -2.51 12.14
N HIS A 62 4.55 -3.58 11.85
CA HIS A 62 3.66 -4.29 12.76
C HIS A 62 4.14 -5.71 13.06
N ALA A 63 5.45 -5.96 12.90
CA ALA A 63 6.05 -7.26 13.19
C ALA A 63 5.92 -7.64 14.67
N ASP A 64 5.94 -6.67 15.57
CA ASP A 64 5.64 -6.81 17.00
C ASP A 64 4.21 -7.32 17.27
N ARG A 65 3.27 -7.06 16.35
CA ARG A 65 1.87 -7.49 16.41
C ARG A 65 1.57 -8.70 15.52
N GLY A 66 2.61 -9.45 15.15
CA GLY A 66 2.49 -10.72 14.44
C GLY A 66 2.53 -10.64 12.91
N CYS A 67 2.82 -9.48 12.31
CA CYS A 67 3.01 -9.40 10.86
C CYS A 67 4.39 -9.90 10.42
N ALA A 68 4.46 -10.92 9.55
CA ALA A 68 5.75 -11.41 9.04
C ALA A 68 6.39 -10.54 7.94
N GLY A 69 5.70 -9.49 7.46
CA GLY A 69 6.13 -8.70 6.29
C GLY A 69 5.23 -8.90 5.08
N PHE A 70 5.35 -8.01 4.09
CA PHE A 70 4.62 -8.12 2.82
C PHE A 70 5.29 -9.14 1.88
N ASP A 71 4.52 -10.08 1.33
CA ASP A 71 4.97 -11.03 0.31
C ASP A 71 4.69 -10.48 -1.11
N TYR A 72 5.76 -10.00 -1.74
CA TYR A 72 5.73 -9.49 -3.12
C TYR A 72 5.53 -10.59 -4.18
N ALA A 73 5.71 -11.86 -3.85
CA ALA A 73 5.60 -12.98 -4.80
C ALA A 73 4.15 -13.40 -5.10
N GLY A 74 3.18 -12.82 -4.38
CA GLY A 74 1.75 -12.98 -4.63
C GLY A 74 0.88 -13.13 -3.38
N GLY A 75 1.45 -13.41 -2.20
CA GLY A 75 0.70 -13.57 -0.96
C GLY A 75 0.22 -12.25 -0.34
N GLY A 76 0.91 -11.14 -0.60
CA GLY A 76 0.56 -9.82 -0.06
C GLY A 76 0.79 -9.71 1.45
N CYS A 77 -0.02 -8.91 2.13
CA CYS A 77 0.09 -8.72 3.58
C CYS A 77 -0.68 -9.81 4.33
N PRO A 78 -0.05 -10.58 5.24
CA PRO A 78 -0.75 -11.59 6.05
C PRO A 78 -1.66 -10.98 7.13
N GLY A 79 -1.54 -9.67 7.39
CA GLY A 79 -2.25 -8.98 8.47
C GLY A 79 -1.45 -8.97 9.78
N TYR A 80 -2.05 -8.36 10.81
CA TYR A 80 -1.55 -8.30 12.19
C TYR A 80 -2.72 -8.13 13.16
N SER A 81 -2.51 -8.47 14.43
CA SER A 81 -3.54 -8.32 15.46
C SER A 81 -3.77 -6.86 15.81
N ILE A 82 -5.03 -6.44 15.82
CA ILE A 82 -5.45 -5.14 16.37
C ILE A 82 -6.06 -5.36 17.74
N ASP A 83 -5.33 -5.03 18.80
CA ASP A 83 -5.89 -5.02 20.16
C ASP A 83 -6.89 -3.86 20.24
N ASN A 84 -8.17 -4.18 20.49
CA ASN A 84 -9.28 -3.22 20.42
C ASN A 84 -9.22 -2.10 21.48
N GLU A 85 -8.31 -2.16 22.45
CA GLU A 85 -8.22 -1.20 23.56
C GLU A 85 -7.69 0.18 23.14
N ALA A 86 -7.00 0.30 21.99
CA ALA A 86 -6.45 1.57 21.52
C ALA A 86 -7.41 2.44 20.69
N ARG A 87 -8.63 1.96 20.36
CA ARG A 87 -9.60 2.72 19.54
C ARG A 87 -10.48 3.68 20.34
N ASP A 88 -10.51 3.58 21.67
CA ASP A 88 -11.47 4.32 22.49
C ASP A 88 -11.00 5.70 23.00
N GLU A 89 -9.69 6.01 23.01
CA GLU A 89 -9.23 7.33 23.53
C GLU A 89 -9.60 8.51 22.62
N SER A 90 -9.73 8.33 21.30
CA SER A 90 -10.10 9.42 20.39
C SER A 90 -11.60 9.73 20.36
N ALA A 91 -12.45 8.88 20.92
CA ALA A 91 -13.91 9.07 20.93
C ALA A 91 -14.43 9.79 22.19
N ILE A 92 -13.59 9.93 23.24
CA ILE A 92 -14.01 10.45 24.55
C ILE A 92 -13.93 11.99 24.63
N LEU A 93 -13.20 12.67 23.74
CA LEU A 93 -13.00 14.13 23.81
C LEU A 93 -14.10 15.00 23.16
N GLU A 94 -15.06 14.43 22.40
CA GLU A 94 -16.14 15.21 21.76
C GLU A 94 -17.43 15.34 22.57
N HIS A 95 -17.59 14.66 23.71
CA HIS A 95 -18.84 14.69 24.50
C HIS A 95 -18.77 15.44 25.83
N SER A 96 -17.75 16.29 26.07
CA SER A 96 -17.63 17.06 27.32
C SER A 96 -17.95 18.56 27.22
N ASN A 97 -18.50 19.05 26.10
CA ASN A 97 -19.00 20.42 25.99
C ASN A 97 -20.44 20.44 25.45
N ALA A 98 -21.41 20.12 26.31
CA ALA A 98 -22.82 20.44 26.14
C ALA A 98 -23.42 20.89 27.48
#